data_AF-A0A1V5R7X3-F1
#
_entry.id   AF-A0A1V5R7X3-F1
#
_cell.length_a   1.000
_cell.length_b   1.000
_cell.length_c   1.000
_cell.angle_alpha   90.00
_cell.angle_beta   90.00
_cell.angle_gamma   90.00
#
_symmetry.space_group_name_H-M   'P 1'
#
loop_
_entity.id
_entity.type
_entity.pdbx_description
1 polymer ?
#
loop_
_entity_poly.entity_id
_entity_poly.type
_entity_poly.pdbx_seq_one_letter_code
_entity_poly.pdbx_strand_id
1 'polypeptide(L)'
;MDPILSTPPLPEPHGAKGARICGVLAIVLALTCIGIPVAIVLGIVALVLQAKAKRLAREQPEAYRMPTQTGLVTGIIGLALPVLMLPFVGIVSAIAIPALLGQREKAREKAAQAHLMEGVTSLLHTYDEAGEQSRSEPEIKAALEAQLASLNTSARNPWDPQQPVFATEVQVVFGADAPEDEARRLATRRGQVVFVLQFPREGQQGFLTGTVRLSGPSQTEHILTRVEALDQM
;
A
#
# COMPACT_ATOMS: atom_id res chain seq x y z
N MET A 1 -59.73 46.96 -18.23
CA MET A 1 -59.14 46.02 -17.25
C MET A 1 -58.97 44.70 -18.00
N ASP A 2 -57.90 44.60 -18.78
CA ASP A 2 -57.65 43.40 -19.58
C ASP A 2 -57.09 42.31 -18.67
N PRO A 3 -57.67 41.09 -18.69
CA PRO A 3 -57.15 39.98 -17.92
C PRO A 3 -55.80 39.58 -18.52
N ILE A 4 -54.74 39.70 -17.73
CA ILE A 4 -53.41 39.20 -18.08
C ILE A 4 -53.55 37.67 -18.17
N LEU A 5 -53.76 37.18 -19.39
CA LEU A 5 -53.75 35.76 -19.71
C LEU A 5 -52.32 35.26 -19.48
N SER A 6 -52.03 34.82 -18.26
CA SER A 6 -50.76 34.19 -17.92
C SER A 6 -50.73 32.80 -18.53
N THR A 7 -50.43 32.73 -19.83
CA THR A 7 -50.14 31.44 -20.48
C THR A 7 -49.01 30.77 -19.68
N PRO A 8 -49.22 29.55 -19.16
CA PRO A 8 -48.21 28.86 -18.36
C PRO A 8 -46.92 28.69 -19.18
N PRO A 9 -45.74 28.80 -18.56
CA PRO A 9 -44.47 28.69 -19.27
C PRO A 9 -44.37 27.32 -19.95
N LEU A 10 -44.01 27.33 -21.23
CA LEU A 10 -43.80 26.13 -22.03
C LEU A 10 -42.80 25.18 -21.35
N PRO A 11 -43.08 23.86 -21.34
CA PRO A 11 -42.21 22.88 -20.71
C PRO A 11 -40.85 22.78 -21.42
N GLU A 12 -39.83 22.35 -20.68
CA GLU A 12 -38.51 22.07 -21.27
C GLU A 12 -38.54 20.78 -22.09
N PRO A 13 -37.83 20.71 -23.24
CA PRO A 13 -37.74 19.51 -24.05
C PRO A 13 -37.07 18.37 -23.28
N HIS A 14 -37.55 17.15 -23.53
CA HIS A 14 -37.04 15.95 -22.87
C HIS A 14 -35.54 15.78 -23.17
N GLY A 15 -34.74 15.53 -22.12
CA GLY A 15 -33.29 15.40 -22.21
C GLY A 15 -32.47 16.64 -21.78
N ALA A 16 -33.07 17.83 -21.69
CA ALA A 16 -32.37 19.06 -21.28
C ALA A 16 -31.88 19.03 -19.81
N LYS A 17 -32.62 18.35 -18.92
CA LYS A 17 -32.21 18.12 -17.52
C LYS A 17 -31.12 17.06 -17.41
N GLY A 18 -31.24 15.99 -18.19
CA GLY A 18 -30.25 14.91 -18.24
C GLY A 18 -28.89 15.39 -18.75
N ALA A 19 -28.87 16.26 -19.78
CA ALA A 19 -27.64 16.87 -20.28
C ALA A 19 -26.89 17.69 -19.21
N ARG A 20 -27.62 18.43 -18.36
CA ARG A 20 -27.04 19.21 -17.25
C ARG A 20 -26.44 18.31 -16.18
N ILE A 21 -27.20 17.33 -15.70
CA ILE A 21 -26.75 16.41 -14.63
C ILE A 21 -25.53 15.61 -15.11
N CYS A 22 -25.60 15.08 -16.34
CA CYS A 22 -24.52 14.31 -16.93
C CYS A 22 -23.25 15.15 -17.12
N GLY A 23 -23.38 16.40 -17.59
CA GLY A 23 -22.25 17.31 -17.75
C GLY A 23 -21.59 17.70 -16.42
N VAL A 24 -22.39 17.98 -15.38
CA VAL A 24 -21.86 18.27 -14.03
C VAL A 24 -21.15 17.06 -13.44
N LEU A 25 -21.73 15.85 -13.54
CA LEU A 25 -21.10 14.61 -13.08
C LEU A 25 -19.79 14.33 -13.83
N ALA A 26 -19.75 14.57 -15.14
CA ALA A 26 -18.53 14.45 -15.92
C ALA A 26 -17.41 15.37 -15.40
N ILE A 27 -17.74 16.62 -15.06
CA ILE A 27 -16.76 17.56 -14.48
C ILE A 27 -16.25 17.07 -13.12
N VAL A 28 -17.14 16.60 -12.22
CA VAL A 28 -16.74 16.10 -10.89
C VAL A 28 -15.86 14.84 -11.02
N LEU A 29 -16.21 13.91 -11.92
CA LEU A 29 -15.42 12.70 -12.19
C LEU A 29 -14.07 13.01 -12.87
N ALA A 30 -14.02 14.06 -13.70
CA ALA A 30 -12.79 14.55 -14.30
C ALA A 30 -11.85 15.15 -13.25
N LEU A 31 -12.38 15.98 -12.35
CA LEU A 31 -11.60 16.66 -11.30
C LEU A 31 -11.04 15.71 -10.25
N THR A 32 -11.72 14.59 -9.98
CA THR A 32 -11.26 13.58 -9.03
C THR A 32 -10.23 12.61 -9.62
N CYS A 33 -9.95 12.68 -10.93
CA CYS A 33 -9.03 11.81 -11.66
C CYS A 33 -9.29 10.28 -11.56
N ILE A 34 -10.25 9.83 -10.77
CA ILE A 34 -10.63 8.41 -10.58
C ILE A 34 -11.48 7.91 -11.74
N GLY A 35 -12.23 8.82 -12.38
CA GLY A 35 -13.27 8.47 -13.35
C GLY A 35 -12.98 8.93 -14.77
N ILE A 36 -11.74 9.24 -15.17
CA ILE A 36 -11.41 9.78 -16.50
C ILE A 36 -12.13 9.08 -17.66
N PRO A 37 -12.13 7.73 -17.79
CA PRO A 37 -12.85 7.08 -18.89
C PRO A 37 -14.37 7.28 -18.80
N VAL A 38 -14.93 7.25 -17.59
CA VAL A 38 -16.37 7.46 -17.34
C VAL A 38 -16.76 8.92 -17.61
N ALA A 39 -15.91 9.88 -17.23
CA ALA A 39 -16.12 11.31 -17.46
C ALA A 39 -16.18 11.65 -18.95
N ILE A 40 -15.33 11.03 -19.77
CA ILE A 40 -15.36 11.20 -21.23
C ILE A 40 -16.69 10.69 -21.81
N VAL A 41 -17.13 9.49 -21.41
CA VAL A 41 -18.41 8.92 -21.87
C VAL A 41 -19.59 9.79 -21.46
N LEU A 42 -19.63 10.24 -20.20
CA LEU A 42 -20.68 11.14 -19.70
C LEU A 42 -20.66 12.50 -20.42
N GLY A 43 -19.47 13.05 -20.69
CA GLY A 43 -19.30 14.27 -21.49
C GLY A 43 -19.92 14.13 -22.89
N ILE A 44 -19.67 13.01 -23.58
CA ILE A 44 -20.25 12.72 -24.89
C ILE A 44 -21.77 12.58 -24.81
N VAL A 45 -22.29 11.84 -23.82
CA VAL A 45 -23.74 11.66 -23.61
C VAL A 45 -24.43 13.00 -23.36
N ALA A 46 -23.83 13.89 -22.57
CA ALA A 46 -24.34 15.24 -22.33
C ALA A 46 -24.48 16.06 -23.64
N LEU A 47 -23.47 15.98 -24.52
CA LEU A 47 -23.49 16.66 -25.82
C LEU A 47 -24.59 16.11 -26.74
N VAL A 48 -24.75 14.79 -26.81
CA VAL A 48 -25.78 14.14 -27.64
C VAL A 48 -27.19 14.48 -27.14
N LEU A 49 -27.42 14.47 -25.82
CA LEU A 49 -28.71 14.82 -25.23
C LEU A 49 -29.07 16.29 -25.47
N GLN A 50 -28.11 17.21 -25.36
CA GLN A 50 -28.32 18.62 -25.66
C GLN A 50 -28.60 18.86 -27.15
N ALA A 51 -27.90 18.17 -28.05
CA ALA A 51 -28.14 18.26 -29.49
C ALA A 51 -29.55 17.77 -29.87
N LYS A 52 -30.02 16.67 -29.25
CA LYS A 52 -31.39 16.16 -29.42
C LYS A 52 -32.44 17.14 -28.87
N ALA A 53 -32.23 17.67 -27.66
CA ALA A 53 -33.14 18.65 -27.07
C ALA A 53 -33.26 19.95 -27.91
N LYS A 54 -32.15 20.40 -28.51
CA LYS A 54 -32.12 21.58 -29.39
C LYS A 54 -32.83 21.32 -30.73
N ARG A 55 -32.77 20.10 -31.26
CA ARG A 55 -33.52 19.71 -32.47
C ARG A 55 -35.02 19.71 -32.20
N LEU A 56 -35.48 19.05 -31.14
CA LEU A 56 -36.90 18.98 -30.77
C LEU A 56 -37.52 20.37 -30.52
N ALA A 57 -36.80 21.28 -29.84
CA ALA A 57 -37.26 22.64 -29.62
C ALA A 57 -37.34 23.50 -30.90
N ARG A 58 -36.65 23.11 -31.98
CA ARG A 58 -36.74 23.77 -33.29
C ARG A 58 -37.87 23.22 -34.14
N GLU A 59 -38.14 21.92 -34.02
CA GLU A 59 -39.21 21.23 -34.76
C GLU A 59 -40.60 21.58 -34.22
N GLN A 60 -40.73 21.83 -32.91
CA GLN A 60 -42.01 22.16 -32.27
C GLN A 60 -41.87 23.39 -31.34
N PRO A 61 -41.73 24.60 -31.91
CA PRO A 61 -41.57 25.82 -31.11
C PRO A 61 -42.80 26.17 -30.26
N GLU A 62 -43.97 25.64 -30.64
CA GLU A 62 -45.24 25.86 -29.93
C GLU A 62 -45.41 24.93 -28.70
N ALA A 63 -44.66 23.82 -28.64
CA ALA A 63 -44.75 22.83 -27.57
C ALA A 63 -43.59 22.93 -26.56
N TYR A 64 -42.44 23.48 -26.95
CA TYR A 64 -41.23 23.48 -26.12
C TYR A 64 -40.50 24.81 -26.11
N ARG A 65 -40.01 25.19 -24.92
CA ARG A 65 -39.08 26.31 -24.78
C ARG A 65 -37.68 25.93 -25.28
N MET A 66 -36.96 26.87 -25.90
CA MET A 66 -35.55 26.65 -26.23
C MET A 66 -34.71 26.30 -24.98
N PRO A 67 -33.95 25.20 -25.00
CA PRO A 67 -33.12 24.79 -23.87
C PRO A 67 -31.93 25.73 -23.69
N THR A 68 -31.55 25.98 -22.44
CA THR A 68 -30.38 26.79 -22.07
C THR A 68 -29.09 26.17 -22.57
N GLN A 69 -28.11 26.99 -23.00
CA GLN A 69 -26.81 26.51 -23.50
C GLN A 69 -25.92 25.86 -22.42
N THR A 70 -26.33 25.89 -21.15
CA THR A 70 -25.57 25.34 -20.01
C THR A 70 -25.14 23.89 -20.23
N GLY A 71 -26.01 23.01 -20.73
CA GLY A 71 -25.67 21.60 -20.97
C GLY A 71 -24.57 21.40 -22.03
N LEU A 72 -24.52 22.26 -23.05
CA LEU A 72 -23.47 22.25 -24.08
C LEU A 72 -22.13 22.67 -23.48
N VAL A 73 -22.13 23.78 -22.73
CA VAL A 73 -20.91 24.31 -22.10
C VAL A 73 -20.36 23.32 -21.07
N THR A 74 -21.20 22.75 -20.21
CA THR A 74 -20.76 21.75 -19.23
C THR A 74 -20.25 20.47 -19.88
N GLY A 75 -20.83 20.04 -21.00
CA GLY A 75 -20.35 18.87 -21.75
C GLY A 75 -18.99 19.11 -22.41
N ILE A 76 -18.80 20.28 -23.04
CA ILE A 76 -17.51 20.66 -23.63
C ILE A 76 -16.43 20.77 -22.55
N ILE A 77 -16.72 21.47 -21.45
CA ILE A 77 -15.76 21.61 -20.33
C ILE A 77 -15.44 20.25 -19.72
N GLY A 78 -16.45 19.41 -19.50
CA GLY A 78 -16.27 18.06 -18.96
C GLY A 78 -15.43 17.13 -19.86
N LEU A 79 -15.37 17.38 -21.17
CA LEU A 79 -14.52 16.65 -22.10
C LEU A 79 -13.14 17.29 -22.27
N ALA A 80 -13.06 18.63 -22.28
CA ALA A 80 -11.82 19.37 -22.43
C ALA A 80 -10.90 19.25 -21.19
N LEU A 81 -11.47 19.24 -19.98
CA LEU A 81 -10.71 19.13 -18.73
C LEU A 81 -9.86 17.84 -18.66
N PRO A 82 -10.42 16.63 -18.88
CA PRO A 82 -9.63 15.41 -18.94
C PRO A 82 -8.53 15.44 -19.99
N VAL A 83 -8.83 15.94 -21.20
CA VAL A 83 -7.86 15.99 -22.31
C VAL A 83 -6.69 16.91 -21.97
N LEU A 84 -6.96 18.05 -21.34
CA LEU A 84 -5.93 18.98 -20.90
C LEU A 84 -5.11 18.43 -19.72
N MET A 85 -5.73 17.69 -18.80
CA MET A 85 -5.08 17.18 -17.59
C MET A 85 -4.26 15.90 -17.82
N LEU A 86 -4.61 15.08 -18.80
CA LEU A 86 -3.96 13.80 -19.11
C LEU A 86 -2.42 13.90 -19.25
N PRO A 87 -1.84 14.87 -20.00
CA PRO A 87 -0.38 15.00 -20.07
C PRO A 87 0.26 15.36 -18.72
N PHE A 88 -0.38 16.21 -17.91
CA PHE A 88 0.14 16.57 -16.59
C PHE A 88 0.17 15.38 -15.64
N VAL A 89 -0.91 14.60 -15.59
CA VAL A 89 -0.96 13.37 -14.77
C VAL A 89 0.09 12.37 -15.24
N GLY A 90 0.30 12.25 -16.55
CA GLY A 90 1.34 11.39 -17.12
C GLY A 90 2.75 11.79 -16.69
N ILE A 91 3.09 13.09 -16.78
CA ILE A 91 4.41 13.60 -16.37
C ILE A 91 4.64 13.40 -14.88
N VAL A 92 3.66 13.74 -14.03
CA VAL A 92 3.78 13.57 -12.58
C VAL A 92 3.93 12.10 -12.22
N SER A 93 3.17 11.21 -12.86
CA SER A 93 3.26 9.76 -12.60
C SER A 93 4.62 9.20 -13.01
N ALA A 94 5.19 9.65 -14.14
CA ALA A 94 6.50 9.21 -14.60
C ALA A 94 7.63 9.53 -13.61
N ILE A 95 7.53 10.65 -12.89
CA ILE A 95 8.52 11.05 -11.87
C ILE A 95 8.21 10.41 -10.52
N ALA A 96 6.93 10.35 -10.14
CA ALA A 96 6.52 9.88 -8.82
C ALA A 96 6.67 8.37 -8.65
N ILE A 97 6.37 7.56 -9.68
CA ILE A 97 6.39 6.10 -9.57
C ILE A 97 7.79 5.57 -9.18
N PRO A 98 8.88 5.92 -9.86
CA PRO A 98 10.22 5.44 -9.47
C PRO A 98 10.63 5.90 -8.08
N ALA A 99 10.31 7.14 -7.71
CA ALA A 99 10.63 7.69 -6.39
C ALA A 99 9.88 6.95 -5.26
N LEU A 100 8.59 6.69 -5.44
CA LEU A 100 7.76 5.97 -4.48
C LEU A 100 8.19 4.51 -4.34
N LEU A 101 8.54 3.85 -5.44
CA LEU A 101 9.07 2.48 -5.41
C LEU A 101 10.39 2.41 -4.63
N GLY A 102 11.33 3.33 -4.89
CA GLY A 102 12.60 3.38 -4.15
C GLY A 102 12.43 3.73 -2.66
N GLN A 103 11.50 4.61 -2.31
CA GLN A 103 11.18 4.89 -0.91
C GLN A 103 10.56 3.68 -0.20
N ARG A 104 9.70 2.94 -0.89
CA ARG A 104 9.09 1.72 -0.34
C ARG A 104 10.12 0.64 -0.06
N GLU A 105 11.09 0.45 -0.93
CA GLU A 105 12.19 -0.52 -0.71
C GLU A 105 13.01 -0.15 0.52
N LYS A 106 13.45 1.11 0.63
CA LYS A 106 14.19 1.61 1.81
C LYS A 106 13.39 1.47 3.10
N ALA A 107 12.08 1.71 3.05
CA ALA A 107 11.21 1.54 4.22
C ALA A 107 11.13 0.07 4.67
N ARG A 108 11.06 -0.87 3.72
CA ARG A 108 11.06 -2.31 4.00
C ARG A 108 12.38 -2.79 4.59
N GLU A 109 13.51 -2.33 4.07
CA GLU A 109 14.83 -2.63 4.62
C GLU A 109 14.96 -2.14 6.07
N LYS A 110 14.58 -0.88 6.33
CA LYS A 110 14.60 -0.33 7.69
C LYS A 110 13.69 -1.10 8.64
N ALA A 111 12.51 -1.52 8.18
CA ALA A 111 11.60 -2.32 8.99
C ALA A 111 12.21 -3.68 9.34
N ALA A 112 12.79 -4.39 8.38
CA ALA A 112 13.45 -5.67 8.66
C ALA A 112 14.68 -5.53 9.57
N GLN A 113 15.47 -4.46 9.40
CA GLN A 113 16.56 -4.16 10.31
C GLN A 113 16.06 -3.88 11.73
N ALA A 114 14.97 -3.12 11.87
CA ALA A 114 14.34 -2.87 13.18
C ALA A 114 13.85 -4.16 13.83
N HIS A 115 13.19 -5.04 13.07
CA HIS A 115 12.75 -6.35 13.58
C HIS A 115 13.92 -7.24 13.99
N LEU A 116 15.03 -7.23 13.25
CA LEU A 116 16.23 -7.95 13.66
C LEU A 116 16.74 -7.45 15.01
N MET A 117 16.87 -6.13 15.18
CA MET A 117 17.35 -5.56 16.45
C MET A 117 16.39 -5.84 17.61
N GLU A 118 15.08 -5.64 17.39
CA GLU A 118 14.04 -5.92 18.38
C GLU A 118 14.05 -7.39 18.80
N GLY A 119 14.14 -8.31 17.84
CA GLY A 119 14.20 -9.74 18.12
C GLY A 119 15.46 -10.12 18.89
N VAL A 120 16.65 -9.62 18.50
CA VAL A 120 17.90 -9.86 19.25
C VAL A 120 17.78 -9.36 20.68
N THR A 121 17.38 -8.11 20.89
CA THR A 121 17.25 -7.53 22.24
C THR A 121 16.23 -8.27 23.10
N SER A 122 15.08 -8.63 22.52
CA SER A 122 14.04 -9.38 23.25
C SER A 122 14.51 -10.79 23.62
N LEU A 123 15.21 -11.48 22.71
CA LEU A 123 15.71 -12.83 22.97
C LEU A 123 16.85 -12.84 23.99
N LEU A 124 17.75 -11.85 23.95
CA LEU A 124 18.79 -11.70 24.98
C LEU A 124 18.16 -11.52 26.36
N HIS A 125 17.18 -10.63 26.50
CA HIS A 125 16.48 -10.44 27.77
C HIS A 125 15.83 -11.74 28.27
N THR A 126 15.13 -12.47 27.40
CA THR A 126 14.52 -13.75 27.75
C THR A 126 15.56 -14.82 28.11
N TYR A 127 16.73 -14.80 27.46
CA TYR A 127 17.85 -15.68 27.80
C TYR A 127 18.39 -15.37 29.20
N ASP A 128 18.64 -14.09 29.50
CA ASP A 128 19.16 -13.65 30.80
C ASP A 128 18.18 -13.99 31.94
N GLU A 129 16.88 -13.71 31.76
CA GLU A 129 15.83 -14.07 32.72
C GLU A 129 15.72 -15.58 32.94
N ALA A 130 15.83 -16.37 31.87
CA ALA A 130 15.83 -17.83 31.96
C ALA A 130 17.10 -18.34 32.66
N GLY A 131 18.20 -17.60 32.52
CA GLY A 131 19.46 -17.89 33.16
C GLY A 131 19.42 -17.69 34.66
N GLU A 132 18.87 -16.55 35.12
CA GLU A 132 18.65 -16.28 36.55
C GLU A 132 17.76 -17.34 37.22
N GLN A 133 16.82 -17.91 36.47
CA GLN A 133 15.92 -18.95 36.96
C GLN A 133 16.54 -20.36 36.96
N SER A 134 17.81 -20.50 36.58
CA SER A 134 18.53 -21.78 36.49
C SER A 134 17.79 -22.81 35.62
N ARG A 135 17.13 -22.34 34.54
CA ARG A 135 16.42 -23.22 33.61
C ARG A 135 17.41 -24.08 32.83
N SER A 136 16.95 -25.27 32.42
CA SER A 136 17.73 -26.15 31.55
C SER A 136 17.78 -25.59 30.11
N GLU A 137 18.84 -25.89 29.36
CA GLU A 137 18.98 -25.52 27.93
C GLU A 137 17.70 -25.74 27.08
N PRO A 138 17.01 -26.90 27.13
CA PRO A 138 15.77 -27.10 26.36
C PRO A 138 14.62 -26.18 26.80
N GLU A 139 14.54 -25.83 28.09
CA GLU A 139 13.53 -24.88 28.60
C GLU A 139 13.85 -23.44 28.18
N ILE A 140 15.13 -23.07 28.14
CA ILE A 140 15.57 -21.77 27.61
C ILE A 140 15.17 -21.68 26.13
N LYS A 141 15.50 -22.70 25.32
CA LYS A 141 15.10 -22.77 23.90
C LYS A 141 13.59 -22.59 23.73
N ALA A 142 12.79 -23.33 24.51
CA ALA A 142 11.33 -23.25 24.43
C ALA A 142 10.80 -21.84 24.80
N ALA A 143 11.41 -21.17 25.77
CA ALA A 143 11.06 -19.81 26.14
C ALA A 143 11.36 -18.80 25.02
N LEU A 144 12.52 -18.93 24.36
CA LEU A 144 12.88 -18.09 23.21
C LEU A 144 11.90 -18.29 22.05
N GLU A 145 11.51 -19.52 21.73
CA GLU A 145 10.54 -19.82 20.68
C GLU A 145 9.14 -19.27 21.00
N ALA A 146 8.72 -19.35 22.26
CA ALA A 146 7.47 -18.73 22.73
C ALA A 146 7.51 -17.20 22.58
N GLN A 147 8.65 -16.57 22.87
CA GLN A 147 8.84 -15.14 22.69
C GLN A 147 8.75 -14.76 21.20
N LEU A 148 9.40 -15.50 20.29
CA LEU A 148 9.28 -15.27 18.85
C LEU A 148 7.85 -15.44 18.35
N ALA A 149 7.12 -16.42 18.86
CA ALA A 149 5.71 -16.61 18.55
C ALA A 149 4.87 -15.39 18.97
N SER A 150 5.13 -14.81 20.15
CA SER A 150 4.45 -13.58 20.59
C SER A 150 4.78 -12.38 19.69
N LEU A 151 6.04 -12.17 19.33
CA LEU A 151 6.46 -11.05 18.50
C LEU A 151 5.87 -11.11 17.08
N ASN A 152 5.67 -12.33 16.56
CA ASN A 152 5.00 -12.57 15.29
C ASN A 152 3.52 -12.14 15.28
N THR A 153 2.87 -11.98 16.44
CA THR A 153 1.48 -11.48 16.49
C THR A 153 1.42 -9.99 16.16
N SER A 154 2.40 -9.22 16.63
CA SER A 154 2.47 -7.75 16.52
C SER A 154 3.17 -7.28 15.24
N ALA A 155 4.14 -8.05 14.74
CA ALA A 155 4.92 -7.70 13.56
C ALA A 155 4.48 -8.47 12.30
N ARG A 156 4.82 -7.94 11.13
CA ARG A 156 4.53 -8.54 9.83
C ARG A 156 5.76 -8.45 8.94
N ASN A 157 5.97 -9.46 8.10
CA ASN A 157 7.08 -9.42 7.15
C ASN A 157 6.90 -8.27 6.12
N PRO A 158 7.89 -7.37 5.96
CA PRO A 158 7.77 -6.21 5.07
C PRO A 158 7.64 -6.54 3.57
N TRP A 159 8.07 -7.74 3.15
CA TRP A 159 7.97 -8.22 1.76
C TRP A 159 6.73 -9.08 1.53
N ASP A 160 6.34 -9.89 2.51
CA ASP A 160 5.15 -10.74 2.44
C ASP A 160 4.32 -10.67 3.74
N PRO A 161 3.25 -9.86 3.79
CA PRO A 161 2.43 -9.70 4.98
C PRO A 161 1.73 -10.97 5.47
N GLN A 162 1.67 -12.04 4.66
CA GLN A 162 1.07 -13.32 5.06
C GLN A 162 2.06 -14.21 5.81
N GLN A 163 3.35 -13.88 5.80
CA GLN A 163 4.40 -14.65 6.44
C GLN A 163 4.80 -14.06 7.80
N PRO A 164 5.23 -14.90 8.75
CA PRO A 164 5.78 -14.43 10.02
C PRO A 164 7.07 -13.65 9.79
N VAL A 165 7.32 -12.65 10.65
CA VAL A 165 8.54 -11.84 10.58
C VAL A 165 9.73 -12.59 11.18
N PHE A 166 9.50 -13.44 12.17
CA PHE A 166 10.49 -14.29 12.80
C PHE A 166 10.25 -15.76 12.43
N ALA A 167 11.32 -16.52 12.20
CA ALA A 167 11.22 -17.97 12.21
C ALA A 167 10.73 -18.44 13.59
N THR A 168 9.82 -19.41 13.62
CA THR A 168 9.23 -19.91 14.87
C THR A 168 10.19 -20.80 15.65
N GLU A 169 11.19 -21.35 14.97
CA GLU A 169 12.18 -22.26 15.54
C GLU A 169 13.53 -21.55 15.69
N VAL A 170 14.15 -21.72 16.86
CA VAL A 170 15.53 -21.30 17.13
C VAL A 170 16.43 -22.51 16.94
N GLN A 171 17.35 -22.47 15.97
CA GLN A 171 18.27 -23.59 15.76
C GLN A 171 19.41 -23.54 16.77
N VAL A 172 19.67 -24.68 17.42
CA VAL A 172 20.80 -24.83 18.34
C VAL A 172 21.95 -25.51 17.62
N VAL A 173 23.12 -24.87 17.61
CA VAL A 173 24.32 -25.39 16.93
C VAL A 173 25.38 -25.76 17.97
N PHE A 174 26.10 -26.85 17.68
CA PHE A 174 27.19 -27.35 18.51
C PHE A 174 28.49 -27.37 17.68
N GLY A 175 29.56 -26.75 18.18
CA GLY A 175 30.87 -26.73 17.51
C GLY A 175 31.54 -25.36 17.52
N ALA A 176 32.79 -25.29 17.05
CA ALA A 176 33.56 -24.05 16.99
C ALA A 176 33.22 -23.17 15.77
N ASP A 177 32.67 -23.77 14.71
CA ASP A 177 32.50 -23.10 13.42
C ASP A 177 31.07 -22.59 13.23
N ALA A 178 30.93 -21.29 13.52
CA ALA A 178 30.06 -20.31 12.87
C ALA A 178 28.53 -20.47 13.01
N PRO A 179 27.94 -20.14 14.18
CA PRO A 179 26.50 -19.88 14.29
C PRO A 179 26.01 -18.82 13.27
N GLU A 180 26.92 -17.96 12.79
CA GLU A 180 26.68 -17.04 11.67
C GLU A 180 26.45 -17.73 10.33
N ASP A 181 27.27 -18.70 9.94
CA ASP A 181 27.14 -19.38 8.65
C ASP A 181 25.85 -20.21 8.59
N GLU A 182 25.49 -20.84 9.72
CA GLU A 182 24.22 -21.53 9.84
C GLU A 182 23.04 -20.56 9.71
N ALA A 183 23.08 -19.42 10.41
CA ALA A 183 22.01 -18.44 10.34
C ALA A 183 21.86 -17.87 8.92
N ARG A 184 22.97 -17.66 8.20
CA ARG A 184 22.97 -17.25 6.78
C ARG A 184 22.33 -18.30 5.88
N ARG A 185 22.58 -19.59 6.14
CA ARG A 185 21.98 -20.71 5.40
C ARG A 185 20.47 -20.80 5.62
N LEU A 186 20.01 -20.60 6.86
CA LEU A 186 18.59 -20.67 7.23
C LEU A 186 17.79 -19.46 6.75
N ALA A 187 18.42 -18.28 6.61
CA ALA A 187 17.82 -17.06 6.12
C ALA A 187 17.51 -17.13 4.62
N THR A 188 16.56 -17.97 4.24
CA THR A 188 16.14 -18.23 2.84
C THR A 188 15.09 -17.24 2.35
N ARG A 189 14.27 -16.69 3.26
CA ARG A 189 13.15 -15.81 2.93
C ARG A 189 13.48 -14.35 3.21
N ARG A 190 13.03 -13.46 2.32
CA ARG A 190 13.27 -12.02 2.44
C ARG A 190 12.46 -11.43 3.58
N GLY A 191 13.10 -10.59 4.38
CA GLY A 191 12.47 -9.92 5.53
C GLY A 191 12.07 -10.83 6.68
N GLN A 192 12.33 -12.15 6.59
CA GLN A 192 12.18 -13.06 7.72
C GLN A 192 13.50 -13.11 8.47
N VAL A 193 13.43 -12.86 9.77
CA VAL A 193 14.55 -12.97 10.70
C VAL A 193 14.63 -14.41 11.20
N VAL A 194 15.82 -15.00 11.14
CA VAL A 194 16.11 -16.33 11.70
C VAL A 194 17.09 -16.19 12.84
N PHE A 195 16.97 -17.06 13.83
CA PHE A 195 17.85 -17.07 15.00
C PHE A 195 18.53 -18.41 15.15
N VAL A 196 19.83 -18.35 15.44
CA VAL A 196 20.68 -19.49 15.78
C VAL A 196 21.28 -19.23 17.15
N LEU A 197 21.20 -20.23 18.01
CA LEU A 197 21.69 -20.19 19.37
C LEU A 197 22.84 -21.19 19.55
N GLN A 198 23.87 -20.75 20.22
CA GLN A 198 24.97 -21.59 20.69
C GLN A 198 25.11 -21.37 22.19
N PHE A 199 24.81 -22.41 22.97
CA PHE A 199 24.96 -22.34 24.42
C PHE A 199 26.44 -22.27 24.83
N PRO A 200 26.76 -21.53 25.91
CA PRO A 200 28.11 -21.52 26.48
C PRO A 200 28.48 -22.90 27.02
N ARG A 201 29.76 -23.28 26.91
CA ARG A 201 30.30 -24.55 27.45
C ARG A 201 31.65 -24.29 28.10
N GLU A 202 32.20 -25.29 28.81
CA GLU A 202 33.53 -25.17 29.43
C GLU A 202 34.58 -24.76 28.38
N GLY A 203 35.15 -23.56 28.56
CA GLY A 203 36.15 -22.99 27.65
C GLY A 203 35.61 -22.42 26.33
N GLN A 204 34.29 -22.33 26.14
CA GLN A 204 33.65 -21.78 24.93
C GLN A 204 32.54 -20.78 25.27
N GLN A 205 32.63 -19.58 24.69
CA GLN A 205 31.59 -18.55 24.82
C GLN A 205 30.36 -18.92 23.99
N GLY A 206 29.16 -18.63 24.52
CA GLY A 206 27.91 -18.81 23.79
C GLY A 206 27.63 -17.62 22.87
N PHE A 207 26.80 -17.84 21.84
CA PHE A 207 26.42 -16.79 20.89
C PHE A 207 24.94 -16.91 20.52
N LEU A 208 24.27 -15.76 20.42
CA LEU A 208 22.98 -15.62 19.76
C LEU A 208 23.19 -14.87 18.45
N THR A 209 22.84 -15.52 17.35
CA THR A 209 22.97 -14.95 16.01
C THR A 209 21.61 -14.76 15.36
N GLY A 210 21.26 -13.52 15.06
CA GLY A 210 20.09 -13.16 14.27
C GLY A 210 20.48 -12.78 12.85
N THR A 211 19.77 -13.31 11.86
CA THR A 211 20.07 -13.03 10.44
C THR A 211 18.81 -12.71 9.67
N VAL A 212 18.87 -11.71 8.78
CA VAL A 212 17.78 -11.35 7.87
C VAL A 212 18.31 -11.14 6.45
N ARG A 213 17.57 -11.66 5.47
CA ARG A 213 17.85 -11.42 4.05
C ARG A 213 17.13 -10.16 3.57
N LEU A 214 17.89 -9.22 3.03
CA LEU A 214 17.41 -7.94 2.51
C LEU A 214 17.58 -7.87 0.99
N SER A 215 16.83 -7.00 0.35
CA SER A 215 16.90 -6.75 -1.10
C SER A 215 17.30 -5.31 -1.34
N GLY A 216 18.51 -5.11 -1.85
CA GLY A 216 19.05 -3.79 -2.17
C GLY A 216 18.38 -3.13 -3.39
N PRO A 217 18.65 -1.83 -3.62
CA PRO A 217 18.04 -1.02 -4.69
C PRO A 217 18.38 -1.48 -6.12
N SER A 218 19.34 -2.40 -6.28
CA SER A 218 19.74 -3.01 -7.56
C SER A 218 19.34 -4.49 -7.69
N GLN A 219 18.37 -4.95 -6.89
CA GLN A 219 18.05 -6.39 -6.70
C GLN A 219 19.22 -7.23 -6.17
N THR A 220 20.29 -6.60 -5.70
CA THR A 220 21.38 -7.30 -5.03
C THR A 220 20.89 -7.73 -3.65
N GLU A 221 20.68 -9.03 -3.47
CA GLU A 221 20.39 -9.59 -2.15
C GLU A 221 21.63 -9.44 -1.27
N HIS A 222 21.43 -8.94 -0.06
CA HIS A 222 22.47 -8.93 0.96
C HIS A 222 21.90 -9.47 2.27
N ILE A 223 22.77 -10.08 3.06
CA ILE A 223 22.40 -10.70 4.32
C ILE A 223 22.96 -9.83 5.43
N LEU A 224 22.06 -9.37 6.31
CA LEU A 224 22.43 -8.67 7.53
C LEU A 224 22.40 -9.68 8.67
N THR A 225 23.54 -9.82 9.33
CA THR A 225 23.72 -10.71 10.47
C THR A 225 24.11 -9.87 11.69
N ARG A 226 23.54 -10.21 12.84
CA ARG A 226 23.91 -9.67 14.14
C ARG A 226 24.26 -10.83 15.05
N VAL A 227 25.46 -10.79 15.63
CA VAL A 227 25.96 -11.79 16.58
C VAL A 227 26.13 -11.08 17.92
N GLU A 228 25.56 -11.66 18.96
CA GLU A 228 25.72 -11.19 20.34
C GLU A 228 26.28 -12.34 21.17
N ALA A 229 27.26 -12.02 22.01
CA ALA A 229 27.85 -12.99 22.92
C ALA A 229 26.92 -13.22 24.11
N LEU A 230 26.83 -14.47 24.55
CA LEU A 230 26.08 -14.86 25.73
C LEU A 230 27.06 -15.04 26.90
N ASP A 231 26.72 -14.43 28.03
CA ASP A 231 27.48 -14.62 29.26
C ASP A 231 27.27 -16.03 29.82
N GLN A 232 28.29 -16.52 30.51
CA GLN A 232 28.22 -17.80 31.22
C GLN A 232 27.29 -17.64 32.43
N MET A 233 26.24 -18.44 32.45
CA MET A 233 25.33 -18.61 33.60
C MET A 233 26.02 -19.28 34.77
#